data_AF-A0A7Y4R2H9-F1
#
_entry.id   AF-A0A7Y4R2H9-F1
#
_cell.length_a   1.000
_cell.length_b   1.000
_cell.length_c   1.000
_cell.angle_alpha   90.00
_cell.angle_beta   90.00
_cell.angle_gamma   90.00
#
_symmetry.space_group_name_H-M   'P 1'
#
loop_
_entity.id
_entity.type
_entity.pdbx_description
1 polymer ?
#
loop_
_entity_poly.entity_id
_entity_poly.type
_entity_poly.pdbx_seq_one_letter_code
_entity_poly.pdbx_strand_id
1 'polypeptide(L)'
;MIQLLKLNSIRSRMLSGFLFLTLLIICVAAVSIYMLDRTNRIIAIHTRISQLEITTLSLLKNDNDFFDLETINQKYFETHESSYLKKRDSLKNLIAQGTNNIMMQSKNGIVLSLQKIDTLLNRYNTKFELLENLVFQKGFKDFGLEGQMRFHAHKLEETQFNLDLYKVLSLRRNEKDFFLRHEVMYIQNVNQIAYQFINELRKNEPINRVALYHLHQYIQLFNKLADIQVQMGLSSKDGLHADLNSLSDQLVQNYFALSKYSDEVSSAAQLQVRIFFLLVVAGAVIFL
;
A
#
# COMPACT_ATOMS: atom_id res chain seq x y z
N MET A 1 -58.55 -48.16 0.24
CA MET A 1 -57.35 -47.30 0.31
C MET A 1 -57.39 -46.61 1.67
N ILE A 2 -56.36 -46.78 2.51
CA ILE A 2 -56.30 -46.40 3.94
C ILE A 2 -57.00 -47.41 4.90
N GLN A 3 -56.48 -48.64 4.97
CA GLN A 3 -56.59 -49.52 6.15
C GLN A 3 -55.19 -49.89 6.72
N LEU A 4 -54.15 -49.13 6.33
CA LEU A 4 -52.75 -49.45 6.59
C LEU A 4 -52.26 -49.10 8.01
N LEU A 5 -53.13 -48.55 8.87
CA LEU A 5 -52.82 -48.18 10.25
C LEU A 5 -53.80 -48.86 11.23
N LYS A 6 -53.82 -50.20 11.27
CA LYS A 6 -54.26 -50.87 12.50
C LYS A 6 -53.14 -50.69 13.54
N LEU A 7 -53.30 -49.68 14.40
CA LEU A 7 -52.34 -49.17 15.39
C LEU A 7 -51.77 -50.20 16.39
N ASN A 8 -52.21 -51.47 16.36
CA ASN A 8 -51.75 -52.53 17.27
C ASN A 8 -51.18 -53.80 16.60
N SER A 9 -50.93 -53.79 15.29
CA SER A 9 -50.22 -54.88 14.61
C SER A 9 -48.69 -54.73 14.74
N ILE A 10 -47.97 -55.83 14.99
CA ILE A 10 -46.49 -55.87 15.03
C ILE A 10 -45.88 -55.21 13.79
N ARG A 11 -46.47 -55.46 12.61
CA ARG A 11 -46.01 -54.89 11.33
C ARG A 11 -46.13 -53.36 11.28
N SER A 12 -47.20 -52.80 11.86
CA SER A 12 -47.40 -51.34 11.94
C SER A 12 -46.39 -50.69 12.89
N ARG A 13 -46.02 -51.37 13.99
CA ARG A 13 -45.00 -50.87 14.92
C ARG A 13 -43.60 -50.88 14.30
N MET A 14 -43.22 -51.95 13.61
CA MET A 14 -41.94 -52.02 12.89
C MET A 14 -41.85 -50.98 11.76
N LEU A 15 -42.92 -50.81 10.98
CA LEU A 15 -42.97 -49.80 9.92
C LEU A 15 -42.86 -48.38 10.48
N SER A 16 -43.56 -48.08 11.58
CA SER A 16 -43.47 -46.76 12.23
C SER A 16 -42.07 -46.48 12.79
N GLY A 17 -41.41 -47.48 13.38
CA GLY A 17 -40.04 -47.34 13.87
C GLY A 17 -39.04 -47.10 12.73
N PHE A 18 -39.19 -47.82 11.61
CA PHE A 18 -38.38 -47.61 10.42
C PHE A 18 -38.58 -46.21 9.80
N LEU A 19 -39.84 -45.77 9.68
CA LEU A 19 -40.16 -44.42 9.19
C LEU A 19 -39.62 -43.32 10.10
N PHE A 20 -39.68 -43.52 11.42
CA PHE A 20 -39.10 -42.58 12.39
C PHE A 20 -37.57 -42.49 12.25
N LEU A 21 -36.89 -43.63 12.14
CA LEU A 21 -35.43 -43.67 12.01
C LEU A 21 -34.95 -43.07 10.68
N THR A 22 -35.65 -43.37 9.59
CA THR A 22 -35.36 -42.74 8.28
C THR A 22 -35.57 -41.23 8.30
N LEU A 23 -36.65 -40.74 8.93
CA LEU A 23 -36.87 -39.31 9.13
C LEU A 23 -35.74 -38.67 9.94
N LEU A 24 -35.28 -39.33 11.01
CA LEU A 24 -34.18 -38.85 11.85
C LEU A 24 -32.87 -38.75 11.05
N ILE A 25 -32.56 -39.75 10.22
CA ILE A 25 -31.39 -39.73 9.32
C ILE A 25 -31.49 -38.55 8.34
N ILE A 26 -32.66 -38.32 7.73
CA ILE A 26 -32.87 -37.20 6.81
C ILE A 26 -32.67 -35.86 7.54
N CYS A 27 -33.19 -35.71 8.76
CA CYS A 27 -32.98 -34.51 9.57
C CYS A 27 -31.50 -34.27 9.88
N VAL A 28 -30.77 -35.31 10.31
CA VAL A 28 -29.33 -35.22 10.58
C VAL A 28 -28.56 -34.85 9.30
N ALA A 29 -28.90 -35.46 8.16
CA ALA A 29 -28.28 -35.15 6.88
C ALA A 29 -28.53 -33.69 6.46
N ALA A 30 -29.76 -33.18 6.60
CA ALA A 30 -30.10 -31.80 6.28
C ALA A 30 -29.33 -30.80 7.16
N VAL A 31 -29.25 -31.03 8.47
CA VAL A 31 -28.47 -30.20 9.39
C VAL A 31 -26.98 -30.27 9.08
N SER A 32 -26.46 -31.47 8.77
CA SER A 32 -25.06 -31.69 8.39
C SER A 32 -24.68 -30.88 7.14
N ILE A 33 -25.48 -30.95 6.07
CA ILE A 33 -25.27 -30.18 4.84
C ILE A 33 -25.28 -28.68 5.15
N TYR A 34 -26.27 -28.20 5.90
CA TYR A 34 -26.34 -26.79 6.29
C TYR A 34 -25.11 -26.33 7.08
N MET A 35 -24.64 -27.12 8.04
CA MET A 35 -23.46 -26.78 8.84
C MET A 35 -22.16 -26.82 8.03
N LEU A 36 -22.02 -27.80 7.12
CA LEU A 36 -20.86 -27.89 6.22
C LEU A 36 -20.82 -26.69 5.27
N ASP A 37 -21.93 -26.33 4.62
CA ASP A 37 -21.99 -25.17 3.74
C ASP A 37 -21.73 -23.85 4.48
N ARG A 38 -22.23 -23.72 5.71
CA ARG A 38 -21.93 -22.57 6.56
C ARG A 38 -20.43 -22.49 6.88
N THR A 39 -19.82 -23.62 7.25
CA THR A 39 -18.40 -23.69 7.64
C THR A 39 -17.49 -23.43 6.44
N ASN A 40 -17.78 -24.02 5.28
CA ASN A 40 -17.05 -23.80 4.04
C ASN A 40 -17.09 -22.33 3.60
N ARG A 41 -18.23 -21.64 3.76
CA ARG A 41 -18.33 -20.20 3.52
C ARG A 41 -17.43 -19.38 4.44
N ILE A 42 -17.39 -19.71 5.73
CA ILE A 42 -16.53 -19.00 6.69
C ILE A 42 -15.04 -19.22 6.37
N ILE A 43 -14.64 -20.46 6.06
CA ILE A 43 -13.26 -20.78 5.65
C ILE A 43 -12.90 -20.02 4.37
N ALA A 44 -13.78 -19.99 3.37
CA ALA A 44 -13.56 -19.26 2.13
C ALA A 44 -13.38 -17.75 2.37
N ILE A 45 -14.15 -17.15 3.29
CA ILE A 45 -13.98 -15.74 3.68
C ILE A 45 -12.61 -15.53 4.33
N HIS A 46 -12.20 -16.40 5.26
CA HIS A 46 -10.88 -16.32 5.88
C HIS A 46 -9.75 -16.39 4.84
N THR A 47 -9.78 -17.38 3.94
CA THR A 47 -8.78 -17.51 2.87
C THR A 47 -8.73 -16.26 1.99
N ARG A 48 -9.87 -15.66 1.66
CA ARG A 48 -9.94 -14.43 0.87
C ARG A 48 -9.39 -13.21 1.61
N ILE A 49 -9.62 -13.11 2.91
CA ILE A 49 -9.02 -12.07 3.76
C ILE A 49 -7.49 -12.20 3.76
N SER A 50 -6.96 -13.41 3.95
CA SER A 50 -5.51 -13.65 3.91
C SER A 50 -4.92 -13.34 2.54
N GLN A 51 -5.63 -13.68 1.45
CA GLN A 51 -5.20 -13.32 0.10
C GLN A 51 -5.20 -11.79 -0.10
N LEU A 52 -6.20 -11.08 0.42
CA LEU A 52 -6.30 -9.63 0.34
C LEU A 52 -5.16 -8.94 1.10
N GLU A 53 -4.81 -9.46 2.27
CA GLU A 53 -3.64 -9.03 3.05
C GLU A 53 -2.35 -9.20 2.23
N ILE A 54 -2.10 -10.39 1.67
CA ILE A 54 -0.92 -10.68 0.84
C ILE A 54 -0.86 -9.77 -0.39
N THR A 55 -1.99 -9.54 -1.07
CA THR A 55 -2.04 -8.65 -2.23
C THR A 55 -1.75 -7.20 -1.82
N THR A 56 -2.22 -6.75 -0.66
CA THR A 56 -1.89 -5.42 -0.14
C THR A 56 -0.41 -5.30 0.21
N LEU A 57 0.17 -6.29 0.90
CA LEU A 57 1.61 -6.33 1.18
C LEU A 57 2.44 -6.33 -0.12
N SER A 58 1.96 -6.99 -1.16
CA SER A 58 2.59 -6.99 -2.48
C SER A 58 2.54 -5.61 -3.15
N LEU A 59 1.47 -4.85 -2.94
CA LEU A 59 1.36 -3.45 -3.39
C LEU A 59 2.36 -2.56 -2.63
N LEU A 60 2.40 -2.65 -1.30
CA LEU A 60 3.32 -1.87 -0.47
C LEU A 60 4.78 -2.17 -0.84
N LYS A 61 5.12 -3.45 -1.04
CA LYS A 61 6.45 -3.84 -1.52
C LYS A 61 6.76 -3.26 -2.90
N ASN A 62 5.83 -3.39 -3.84
CA ASN A 62 5.99 -2.86 -5.20
C ASN A 62 6.23 -1.34 -5.20
N ASP A 63 5.56 -0.62 -4.31
CA ASP A 63 5.73 0.83 -4.15
C ASP A 63 7.12 1.18 -3.61
N ASN A 64 7.64 0.41 -2.64
CA ASN A 64 9.03 0.58 -2.19
C ASN A 64 10.04 0.26 -3.31
N ASP A 65 9.85 -0.86 -4.02
CA ASP A 65 10.69 -1.25 -5.16
C ASP A 65 10.67 -0.16 -6.26
N PHE A 66 9.53 0.52 -6.46
CA PHE A 66 9.43 1.69 -7.35
C PHE A 66 10.34 2.83 -6.88
N PHE A 67 10.26 3.24 -5.61
CA PHE A 67 11.08 4.36 -5.12
C PHE A 67 12.57 4.04 -5.07
N ASP A 68 12.94 2.78 -4.88
CA ASP A 68 14.34 2.36 -4.87
C ASP A 68 14.96 2.33 -6.28
N LEU A 69 14.16 2.06 -7.32
CA LEU A 69 14.68 1.74 -8.66
C LEU A 69 14.32 2.77 -9.73
N GLU A 70 13.11 3.33 -9.70
CA GLU A 70 12.63 4.26 -10.74
C GLU A 70 13.13 5.70 -10.51
N THR A 71 13.48 6.06 -9.27
CA THR A 71 14.03 7.39 -8.94
C THR A 71 15.36 7.70 -9.63
N ILE A 72 16.06 6.68 -10.13
CA ILE A 72 17.32 6.80 -10.89
C ILE A 72 17.19 6.25 -12.32
N ASN A 73 15.99 5.86 -12.76
CA ASN A 73 15.76 5.34 -14.10
C ASN A 73 15.43 6.47 -15.09
N GLN A 74 16.38 6.82 -15.94
CA GLN A 74 16.19 7.87 -16.96
C GLN A 74 14.98 7.64 -17.86
N LYS A 75 14.71 6.39 -18.25
CA LYS A 75 13.59 6.08 -19.16
C LYS A 75 12.25 6.46 -18.53
N TYR A 76 12.09 6.27 -17.23
CA TYR A 76 10.88 6.68 -16.52
C TYR A 76 10.70 8.19 -16.56
N PHE A 77 11.76 8.99 -16.37
CA PHE A 77 11.64 10.45 -16.48
C PHE A 77 11.43 10.96 -17.91
N GLU A 78 11.87 10.19 -18.92
CA GLU A 78 11.63 10.51 -20.32
C GLU A 78 10.19 10.22 -20.74
N THR A 79 9.62 9.07 -20.34
CA THR A 79 8.33 8.60 -20.85
C THR A 79 7.18 8.71 -19.84
N HIS A 80 7.48 8.97 -18.56
CA HIS A 80 6.56 8.83 -17.43
C HIS A 80 5.88 7.45 -17.34
N GLU A 81 6.54 6.42 -17.87
CA GLU A 81 6.04 5.04 -17.83
C GLU A 81 6.93 4.16 -16.97
N SER A 82 6.32 3.34 -16.11
CA SER A 82 7.00 2.34 -15.29
C SER A 82 6.20 1.04 -15.21
N SER A 83 6.91 -0.09 -15.24
CA SER A 83 6.31 -1.40 -15.01
C SER A 83 5.75 -1.54 -13.59
N TYR A 84 6.37 -0.87 -12.61
CA TYR A 84 5.89 -0.84 -11.23
C TYR A 84 4.57 -0.09 -11.11
N LEU A 85 4.38 1.03 -11.82
CA LEU A 85 3.11 1.77 -11.84
C LEU A 85 1.99 0.93 -12.47
N LYS A 86 2.25 0.28 -13.62
CA LYS A 86 1.29 -0.63 -14.27
C LYS A 86 0.91 -1.81 -13.36
N LYS A 87 1.89 -2.39 -12.67
CA LYS A 87 1.66 -3.48 -11.70
C LYS A 87 0.89 -2.99 -10.48
N ARG A 88 1.18 -1.78 -9.98
CA ARG A 88 0.47 -1.15 -8.88
C ARG A 88 -1.01 -0.99 -9.20
N ASP A 89 -1.36 -0.48 -10.38
CA ASP A 89 -2.75 -0.33 -10.81
C ASP A 89 -3.49 -1.67 -10.86
N SER A 90 -2.80 -2.71 -11.34
CA SER A 90 -3.33 -4.08 -11.34
C SER A 90 -3.61 -4.58 -9.92
N LEU A 91 -2.69 -4.34 -8.98
CA LEU A 91 -2.85 -4.71 -7.57
C LEU A 91 -3.97 -3.90 -6.88
N LYS A 92 -4.09 -2.59 -7.12
CA LYS A 92 -5.21 -1.77 -6.63
C LYS A 92 -6.55 -2.36 -7.05
N ASN A 93 -6.68 -2.73 -8.32
CA ASN A 93 -7.91 -3.31 -8.85
C ASN A 93 -8.23 -4.67 -8.21
N LEU A 94 -7.23 -5.54 -8.03
CA LEU A 94 -7.42 -6.82 -7.35
C LEU A 94 -7.85 -6.63 -5.88
N ILE A 95 -7.28 -5.64 -5.19
CA ILE A 95 -7.66 -5.33 -3.80
C ILE A 95 -9.09 -4.81 -3.74
N ALA A 96 -9.48 -3.89 -4.62
CA ALA A 96 -10.85 -3.36 -4.67
C ALA A 96 -11.87 -4.46 -4.95
N GLN A 97 -11.60 -5.33 -5.93
CA GLN A 97 -12.45 -6.48 -6.25
C GLN A 97 -12.54 -7.48 -5.10
N GLY A 98 -11.40 -7.82 -4.48
CA GLY A 98 -11.34 -8.72 -3.33
C GLY A 98 -12.12 -8.18 -2.14
N THR A 99 -11.97 -6.91 -1.84
CA THR A 99 -12.67 -6.19 -0.76
C THR A 99 -14.19 -6.25 -0.97
N ASN A 100 -14.67 -5.85 -2.15
CA ASN A 100 -16.10 -5.86 -2.48
C ASN A 100 -16.71 -7.27 -2.39
N ASN A 101 -15.99 -8.28 -2.91
CA ASN A 101 -16.42 -9.68 -2.86
C ASN A 101 -16.58 -10.19 -1.43
N ILE A 102 -15.67 -9.82 -0.52
CA ILE A 102 -15.77 -10.22 0.88
C ILE A 102 -16.90 -9.45 1.56
N MET A 103 -17.02 -8.14 1.34
CA MET A 103 -18.07 -7.31 1.96
C MET A 103 -19.48 -7.82 1.65
N MET A 104 -19.76 -8.21 0.39
CA MET A 104 -21.06 -8.75 -0.02
C MET A 104 -21.45 -10.07 0.65
N GLN A 105 -20.47 -10.83 1.14
CA GLN A 105 -20.67 -12.19 1.67
C GLN A 105 -20.44 -12.29 3.19
N SER A 106 -20.13 -11.17 3.84
CA SER A 106 -19.68 -11.12 5.23
C SER A 106 -20.68 -10.44 6.16
N LYS A 107 -20.52 -10.71 7.47
CA LYS A 107 -21.27 -10.03 8.54
C LYS A 107 -20.68 -8.66 8.86
N ASN A 108 -21.46 -7.81 9.53
CA ASN A 108 -21.12 -6.43 9.88
C ASN A 108 -19.71 -6.25 10.49
N GLY A 109 -19.25 -7.14 11.37
CA GLY A 109 -17.92 -7.00 12.00
C GLY A 109 -16.75 -7.05 11.01
N ILE A 110 -16.80 -7.93 10.00
CA ILE A 110 -15.78 -8.00 8.94
C ILE A 110 -15.91 -6.80 8.02
N VAL A 111 -17.14 -6.41 7.68
CA VAL A 111 -17.42 -5.27 6.79
C VAL A 111 -16.86 -3.97 7.35
N LEU A 112 -17.06 -3.69 8.65
CA LEU A 112 -16.53 -2.48 9.29
C LEU A 112 -15.00 -2.43 9.28
N SER A 113 -14.34 -3.56 9.56
CA SER A 113 -12.87 -3.66 9.49
C SER A 113 -12.36 -3.42 8.07
N LEU A 114 -13.02 -4.00 7.06
CA LEU A 114 -12.66 -3.79 5.66
C LEU A 114 -12.89 -2.34 5.21
N GLN A 115 -13.95 -1.67 5.66
CA GLN A 115 -14.17 -0.24 5.36
C GLN A 115 -13.06 0.64 5.94
N LYS A 116 -12.59 0.31 7.15
CA LYS A 116 -11.45 1.01 7.77
C LYS A 116 -10.17 0.79 6.97
N ILE A 117 -9.90 -0.45 6.56
CA ILE A 117 -8.75 -0.79 5.70
C ILE A 117 -8.83 -0.05 4.37
N ASP A 118 -9.99 -0.03 3.71
CA ASP A 118 -10.21 0.68 2.45
C ASP A 118 -9.93 2.19 2.60
N THR A 119 -10.40 2.80 3.69
CA THR A 119 -10.12 4.20 4.00
C THR A 119 -8.62 4.47 4.18
N LEU A 120 -7.92 3.59 4.90
CA LEU A 120 -6.46 3.69 5.10
C LEU A 120 -5.71 3.51 3.77
N LEU A 121 -6.13 2.56 2.94
CA LEU A 121 -5.53 2.29 1.65
C LEU A 121 -5.74 3.46 0.68
N ASN A 122 -6.91 4.09 0.68
CA ASN A 122 -7.16 5.29 -0.11
C ASN A 122 -6.25 6.44 0.30
N ARG A 123 -6.08 6.68 1.61
CA ARG A 123 -5.13 7.67 2.12
C ARG A 123 -3.69 7.35 1.70
N TYR A 124 -3.30 6.07 1.81
CA TYR A 124 -1.98 5.61 1.37
C TYR A 124 -1.77 5.85 -0.14
N ASN A 125 -2.76 5.52 -0.97
CA ASN A 125 -2.73 5.76 -2.41
C ASN A 125 -2.54 7.23 -2.76
N THR A 126 -3.29 8.14 -2.11
CA THR A 126 -3.13 9.58 -2.33
C THR A 126 -1.73 10.07 -1.95
N LYS A 127 -1.15 9.53 -0.87
CA LYS A 127 0.21 9.89 -0.44
C LYS A 127 1.27 9.34 -1.39
N PHE A 128 1.08 8.13 -1.90
CA PHE A 128 1.94 7.54 -2.92
C PHE A 128 1.92 8.39 -4.20
N GLU A 129 0.73 8.74 -4.70
CA GLU A 129 0.56 9.55 -5.92
C GLU A 129 1.20 10.94 -5.75
N LEU A 130 1.08 11.56 -4.58
CA LEU A 130 1.77 12.82 -4.29
C LEU A 130 3.30 12.66 -4.31
N LEU A 131 3.82 11.62 -3.67
CA LEU A 131 5.27 11.37 -3.62
C LEU A 131 5.83 11.02 -5.01
N GLU A 132 5.13 10.21 -5.80
CA GLU A 132 5.47 9.87 -7.18
C GLU A 132 5.55 11.12 -8.06
N ASN A 133 4.57 12.02 -7.95
CA ASN A 133 4.58 13.30 -8.67
C ASN A 133 5.78 14.18 -8.27
N LEU A 134 6.11 14.25 -6.98
CA LEU A 134 7.28 14.99 -6.51
C LEU A 134 8.59 14.40 -7.02
N VAL A 135 8.71 13.07 -7.05
CA VAL A 135 9.85 12.37 -7.66
C VAL A 135 9.95 12.75 -9.14
N PHE A 136 8.87 12.64 -9.90
CA PHE A 136 8.87 12.97 -11.32
C PHE A 136 9.23 14.44 -11.59
N GLN A 137 8.68 15.38 -10.80
CA GLN A 137 9.00 16.81 -10.89
C GLN A 137 10.45 17.14 -10.53
N LYS A 138 10.98 16.51 -9.47
CA LYS A 138 12.39 16.62 -9.09
C LYS A 138 13.27 16.25 -10.29
N GLY A 139 12.93 15.15 -10.96
CA GLY A 139 13.67 14.64 -12.10
C GLY A 139 14.94 13.92 -11.70
N PHE A 140 15.67 13.46 -12.71
CA PHE A 140 16.98 12.81 -12.55
C PHE A 140 17.85 13.11 -13.76
N LYS A 141 19.14 13.39 -13.51
CA LYS A 141 20.11 13.78 -14.54
C LYS A 141 19.63 14.98 -15.35
N ASP A 142 19.30 14.79 -16.62
CA ASP A 142 18.97 15.86 -17.57
C ASP A 142 17.47 16.16 -17.60
N PHE A 143 16.69 15.43 -16.79
CA PHE A 143 15.22 15.56 -16.72
C PHE A 143 14.77 16.33 -15.48
N GLY A 144 13.56 16.89 -15.56
CA GLY A 144 12.91 17.63 -14.48
C GLY A 144 13.68 18.86 -14.00
N LEU A 145 13.47 19.22 -12.75
CA LEU A 145 14.13 20.39 -12.13
C LEU A 145 15.63 20.17 -11.93
N GLU A 146 16.07 18.93 -11.67
CA GLU A 146 17.48 18.58 -11.55
C GLU A 146 18.24 18.89 -12.85
N GLY A 147 17.69 18.49 -14.01
CA GLY A 147 18.28 18.78 -15.32
C GLY A 147 18.39 20.27 -15.61
N GLN A 148 17.33 21.03 -15.34
CA GLN A 148 17.33 22.49 -15.51
C GLN A 148 18.38 23.16 -14.62
N MET A 149 18.50 22.71 -13.36
CA MET A 149 19.50 23.22 -12.43
C MET A 149 20.92 22.90 -12.92
N ARG A 150 21.16 21.68 -13.38
CA ARG A 150 22.46 21.26 -13.94
C ARG A 150 22.85 22.06 -15.18
N PHE A 151 21.90 22.34 -16.05
CA PHE A 151 22.14 23.21 -17.21
C PHE A 151 22.68 24.59 -16.77
N HIS A 152 22.05 25.21 -15.78
CA HIS A 152 22.50 26.51 -15.27
C HIS A 152 23.84 26.43 -14.52
N ALA A 153 24.08 25.35 -13.78
CA ALA A 153 25.37 25.08 -13.17
C ALA A 153 26.49 24.99 -14.22
N HIS A 154 26.28 24.23 -15.31
CA HIS A 154 27.25 24.12 -16.39
C HIS A 154 27.49 25.45 -17.10
N LYS A 155 26.44 26.24 -17.32
CA LYS A 155 26.61 27.59 -17.88
C LYS A 155 27.46 28.50 -16.99
N LEU A 156 27.36 28.38 -15.67
CA LEU A 156 28.22 29.10 -14.73
C LEU A 156 29.67 28.61 -14.77
N GLU A 157 29.89 27.30 -14.91
CA GLU A 157 31.22 26.69 -15.04
C GLU A 157 31.91 27.08 -16.37
N GLU A 158 31.14 27.19 -17.46
CA GLU A 158 31.61 27.57 -18.80
C GLU A 158 31.87 29.06 -18.96
N THR A 159 31.30 29.93 -18.11
CA THR A 159 31.45 31.37 -18.25
C THR A 159 32.89 31.77 -17.84
N GLN A 160 33.78 31.79 -18.83
CA GLN A 160 35.23 31.80 -18.67
C GLN A 160 35.86 33.17 -18.33
N PHE A 161 35.08 34.24 -18.26
CA PHE A 161 35.60 35.59 -18.02
C PHE A 161 35.28 36.07 -16.60
N ASN A 162 36.32 36.24 -15.78
CA ASN A 162 36.34 36.95 -14.48
C ASN A 162 35.46 36.39 -13.34
N LEU A 163 34.88 35.19 -13.49
CA LEU A 163 34.16 34.52 -12.40
C LEU A 163 35.13 33.83 -11.45
N ASP A 164 34.86 33.99 -10.15
CA ASP A 164 35.53 33.23 -9.11
C ASP A 164 35.04 31.76 -9.17
N LEU A 165 35.76 30.94 -9.94
CA LEU A 165 35.46 29.53 -10.13
C LEU A 165 35.40 28.78 -8.79
N TYR A 166 36.15 29.22 -7.78
CA TYR A 166 36.11 28.62 -6.44
C TYR A 166 34.71 28.74 -5.81
N LYS A 167 33.99 29.84 -6.05
CA LYS A 167 32.62 30.02 -5.54
C LYS A 167 31.62 29.15 -6.25
N VAL A 168 31.74 29.01 -7.57
CA VAL A 168 30.90 28.08 -8.35
C VAL A 168 31.10 26.65 -7.84
N LEU A 169 32.35 26.21 -7.68
CA LEU A 169 32.66 24.88 -7.14
C LEU A 169 32.17 24.69 -5.70
N SER A 170 32.23 25.74 -4.87
CA SER A 170 31.73 25.72 -3.49
C SER A 170 30.20 25.59 -3.42
N LEU A 171 29.47 26.26 -4.31
CA LEU A 171 28.02 26.09 -4.47
C LEU A 171 27.70 24.64 -4.85
N ARG A 172 28.36 24.12 -5.89
CA ARG A 172 28.16 22.75 -6.38
C ARG A 172 28.51 21.69 -5.34
N ARG A 173 29.52 21.93 -4.51
CA ARG A 173 29.87 21.05 -3.40
C ARG A 173 28.75 20.98 -2.35
N ASN A 174 28.28 22.13 -1.85
CA ASN A 174 27.23 22.15 -0.83
C ASN A 174 25.90 21.62 -1.38
N GLU A 175 25.58 21.87 -2.65
CA GLU A 175 24.44 21.25 -3.32
C GLU A 175 24.53 19.72 -3.30
N LYS A 176 25.67 19.16 -3.74
CA LYS A 176 25.87 17.71 -3.75
C LYS A 176 25.84 17.11 -2.35
N ASP A 177 26.45 17.79 -1.39
CA ASP A 177 26.41 17.38 0.02
C ASP A 177 24.96 17.39 0.55
N PHE A 178 24.13 18.36 0.18
CA PHE A 178 22.70 18.36 0.53
C PHE A 178 21.98 17.13 -0.03
N PHE A 179 22.09 16.85 -1.33
CA PHE A 179 21.40 15.70 -1.93
C PHE A 179 21.94 14.34 -1.48
N LEU A 180 23.18 14.27 -1.01
CA LEU A 180 23.76 13.03 -0.48
C LEU A 180 23.43 12.81 1.01
N ARG A 181 23.45 13.89 1.80
CA ARG A 181 23.37 13.82 3.27
C ARG A 181 22.02 14.23 3.84
N HIS A 182 21.20 14.94 3.07
CA HIS A 182 19.88 15.43 3.46
C HIS A 182 19.91 16.37 4.68
N GLU A 183 20.98 17.14 4.87
CA GLU A 183 21.11 18.06 6.02
C GLU A 183 20.79 19.51 5.62
N VAL A 184 19.88 20.15 6.35
CA VAL A 184 19.38 21.51 6.07
C VAL A 184 20.49 22.57 6.08
N MET A 185 21.58 22.35 6.83
CA MET A 185 22.70 23.28 6.89
C MET A 185 23.32 23.56 5.50
N TYR A 186 23.30 22.58 4.60
CA TYR A 186 23.83 22.76 3.25
C TYR A 186 22.96 23.71 2.40
N ILE A 187 21.64 23.75 2.64
CA ILE A 187 20.74 24.73 2.01
C ILE A 187 21.13 26.15 2.44
N GLN A 188 21.41 26.35 3.72
CA GLN A 188 21.82 27.64 4.27
C GLN A 188 23.16 28.08 3.66
N ASN A 189 24.13 27.16 3.58
CA ASN A 189 25.43 27.44 3.00
C ASN A 189 25.34 27.85 1.52
N VAL A 190 24.56 27.13 0.70
CA VAL A 190 24.36 27.46 -0.72
C VAL A 190 23.79 28.88 -0.85
N ASN A 191 22.75 29.20 -0.09
CA ASN A 191 22.11 30.52 -0.14
C ASN A 191 23.04 31.64 0.34
N GLN A 192 23.86 31.40 1.37
CA GLN A 192 24.83 32.38 1.86
C GLN A 192 25.93 32.66 0.84
N ILE A 193 26.53 31.61 0.25
CA ILE A 193 27.56 31.74 -0.78
C ILE A 193 26.98 32.47 -2.00
N ALA A 194 25.76 32.10 -2.41
CA ALA A 194 25.09 32.73 -3.53
C ALA A 194 24.83 34.23 -3.30
N TYR A 195 24.34 34.59 -2.12
CA TYR A 195 24.09 36.00 -1.77
C TYR A 195 25.37 36.84 -1.88
N GLN A 196 26.48 36.34 -1.31
CA GLN A 196 27.78 37.01 -1.41
C GLN A 196 28.25 37.13 -2.86
N PHE A 197 28.09 36.04 -3.63
CA PHE A 197 28.52 36.00 -5.02
C PHE A 197 27.72 36.95 -5.93
N ILE A 198 26.39 36.99 -5.75
CA ILE A 198 25.51 37.92 -6.47
C ILE A 198 25.92 39.37 -6.19
N ASN A 199 26.18 39.72 -4.93
CA ASN A 199 26.58 41.08 -4.55
C ASN A 199 27.93 41.49 -5.17
N GLU A 200 28.86 40.56 -5.31
CA GLU A 200 30.13 40.84 -5.99
C GLU A 200 29.96 41.02 -7.49
N LEU A 201 29.20 40.14 -8.14
CA LEU A 201 28.96 40.22 -9.58
C LEU A 201 28.22 41.50 -9.97
N ARG A 202 27.32 42.00 -9.11
CA ARG A 202 26.60 43.27 -9.29
C ARG A 202 27.51 44.50 -9.32
N LYS A 203 28.71 44.44 -8.71
CA LYS A 203 29.66 45.57 -8.75
C LYS A 203 30.07 45.93 -10.19
N ASN A 204 30.08 44.94 -11.10
CA ASN A 204 30.37 45.08 -12.52
C ASN A 204 29.26 44.45 -13.37
N GLU A 205 28.01 44.79 -13.09
CA GLU A 205 26.82 44.16 -13.67
C GLU A 205 26.79 44.09 -15.21
N PRO A 206 27.18 45.12 -15.99
CA PRO A 206 27.15 45.04 -17.45
C PRO A 206 28.00 43.90 -18.03
N ILE A 207 29.12 43.58 -17.37
CA ILE A 207 30.02 42.48 -17.75
C ILE A 207 29.46 41.14 -17.25
N ASN A 208 28.88 41.13 -16.05
CA ASN A 208 28.46 39.91 -15.36
C ASN A 208 26.99 39.51 -15.58
N ARG A 209 26.26 40.18 -16.49
CA ARG A 209 24.81 40.00 -16.68
C ARG A 209 24.41 38.54 -16.95
N VAL A 210 25.17 37.84 -17.79
CA VAL A 210 24.91 36.43 -18.14
C VAL A 210 25.13 35.52 -16.93
N ALA A 211 26.20 35.74 -16.18
CA ALA A 211 26.52 34.99 -14.97
C ALA A 211 25.48 35.22 -13.87
N LEU A 212 25.06 36.48 -13.65
CA LEU A 212 24.00 36.83 -12.72
C LEU A 212 22.69 36.11 -13.06
N TYR A 213 22.31 36.09 -14.34
CA TYR A 213 21.12 35.36 -14.80
C TYR A 213 21.20 33.87 -14.43
N HIS A 214 22.28 33.18 -14.83
CA HIS A 214 22.41 31.76 -14.56
C HIS A 214 22.54 31.44 -13.06
N LEU A 215 23.20 32.30 -12.28
CA LEU A 215 23.30 32.15 -10.83
C LEU A 215 21.93 32.29 -10.17
N HIS A 216 21.13 33.27 -10.58
CA HIS A 216 19.76 33.41 -10.07
C HIS A 216 18.89 32.19 -10.41
N GLN A 217 18.93 31.71 -11.65
CA GLN A 217 18.17 30.53 -12.05
C GLN A 217 18.63 29.27 -11.30
N TYR A 218 19.94 29.05 -11.20
CA TYR A 218 20.53 27.95 -10.47
C TYR A 218 20.05 27.90 -9.00
N ILE A 219 20.10 29.03 -8.28
CA ILE A 219 19.71 29.10 -6.87
C ILE A 219 18.20 28.94 -6.68
N GLN A 220 17.40 29.53 -7.56
CA GLN A 220 15.95 29.34 -7.54
C GLN A 220 15.57 27.87 -7.71
N LEU A 221 16.18 27.18 -8.68
CA LEU A 221 15.94 25.76 -8.93
C LEU A 221 16.46 24.88 -7.79
N PHE A 222 17.66 25.18 -7.25
CA PHE A 222 18.19 24.49 -6.09
C PHE A 222 17.24 24.58 -4.89
N ASN A 223 16.76 25.78 -4.54
CA ASN A 223 15.85 25.94 -3.41
C ASN A 223 14.51 25.23 -3.64
N LYS A 224 14.01 25.20 -4.88
CA LYS A 224 12.80 24.44 -5.22
C LYS A 224 13.02 22.93 -5.06
N LEU A 225 14.18 22.42 -5.52
CA LEU A 225 14.56 21.02 -5.32
C LEU A 225 14.74 20.67 -3.84
N ALA A 226 15.32 21.58 -3.07
CA ALA A 226 15.49 21.42 -1.63
C ALA A 226 14.15 21.36 -0.91
N ASP A 227 13.20 22.24 -1.27
CA ASP A 227 11.83 22.20 -0.74
C ASP A 227 11.12 20.89 -1.10
N ILE A 228 11.21 20.43 -2.35
CA ILE A 228 10.69 19.12 -2.76
C ILE A 228 11.30 18.01 -1.92
N GLN A 229 12.62 18.00 -1.73
CA GLN A 229 13.30 16.97 -0.94
C GLN A 229 12.87 16.99 0.54
N VAL A 230 12.61 18.17 1.12
CA VAL A 230 12.05 18.31 2.47
C VAL A 230 10.61 17.79 2.54
N GLN A 231 9.77 18.10 1.55
CA GLN A 231 8.39 17.61 1.48
C GLN A 231 8.33 16.07 1.34
N MET A 232 9.19 15.51 0.49
CA MET A 232 9.35 14.05 0.36
C MET A 232 9.77 13.43 1.70
N GLY A 233 10.70 14.07 2.40
CA GLY A 233 11.26 13.64 3.67
C GLY A 233 12.78 13.50 3.57
N LEU A 234 13.50 14.11 4.52
CA LEU A 234 14.96 14.00 4.61
C LEU A 234 15.42 12.68 5.25
N SER A 235 14.50 11.99 5.92
CA SER A 235 14.70 10.66 6.50
C SER A 235 13.42 9.84 6.36
N SER A 236 13.47 8.55 6.71
CA SER A 236 12.29 7.68 6.75
C SER A 236 11.22 8.10 7.77
N LYS A 237 11.54 9.07 8.64
CA LYS A 237 10.66 9.58 9.70
C LYS A 237 10.14 10.99 9.43
N ASP A 238 10.45 11.56 8.27
CA ASP A 238 10.02 12.90 7.89
C ASP A 238 9.19 12.90 6.61
N GLY A 239 8.42 13.97 6.40
CA GLY A 239 7.68 14.23 5.17
C GLY A 239 6.71 13.10 4.77
N LEU A 240 6.55 12.92 3.46
CA LEU A 240 5.67 11.89 2.90
C LEU A 240 6.16 10.47 3.17
N HIS A 241 7.47 10.25 3.31
CA HIS A 241 7.99 8.94 3.72
C HIS A 241 7.46 8.52 5.09
N ALA A 242 7.42 9.43 6.07
CA ALA A 242 6.83 9.16 7.38
C ALA A 242 5.34 8.81 7.31
N ASP A 243 4.59 9.59 6.53
CA ASP A 243 3.15 9.39 6.32
C ASP A 243 2.88 7.99 5.72
N LEU A 244 3.62 7.61 4.69
CA LEU A 244 3.50 6.31 4.04
C LEU A 244 3.87 5.16 4.99
N ASN A 245 4.96 5.30 5.75
CA ASN A 245 5.36 4.31 6.75
C ASN A 245 4.28 4.12 7.83
N SER A 246 3.75 5.22 8.37
CA SER A 246 2.68 5.17 9.37
C SER A 246 1.40 4.53 8.83
N LEU A 247 1.03 4.83 7.58
CA LEU A 247 -0.15 4.24 6.94
C LEU A 247 0.05 2.76 6.63
N SER A 248 1.25 2.37 6.19
CA SER A 248 1.66 0.97 6.00
C SER A 248 1.53 0.17 7.30
N ASP A 249 2.09 0.68 8.40
CA ASP A 249 2.00 0.03 9.71
C ASP A 249 0.54 -0.12 10.18
N GLN A 250 -0.28 0.92 9.99
CA GLN A 250 -1.71 0.86 10.31
C GLN A 250 -2.43 -0.18 9.44
N LEU A 251 -2.14 -0.26 8.14
CA LEU A 251 -2.73 -1.26 7.26
C LEU A 251 -2.38 -2.68 7.76
N VAL A 252 -1.10 -2.95 8.03
CA VAL A 252 -0.63 -4.24 8.56
C VAL A 252 -1.33 -4.61 9.85
N GLN A 253 -1.43 -3.67 10.81
CA GLN A 253 -2.12 -3.92 12.09
C GLN A 253 -3.61 -4.23 11.92
N ASN A 254 -4.31 -3.52 11.03
CA ASN A 254 -5.73 -3.77 10.80
C ASN A 254 -5.97 -5.09 10.04
N TYR A 255 -5.10 -5.46 9.09
CA TYR A 255 -5.14 -6.79 8.47
C TYR A 255 -4.87 -7.90 9.46
N PHE A 256 -3.84 -7.76 10.31
CA PHE A 256 -3.53 -8.74 11.35
C PHE A 256 -4.72 -8.96 12.30
N ALA A 257 -5.35 -7.87 12.77
CA ALA A 257 -6.52 -7.96 13.63
C ALA A 257 -7.72 -8.63 12.92
N LEU A 258 -7.96 -8.29 11.66
CA LEU A 258 -9.04 -8.88 10.86
C LEU A 258 -8.80 -10.37 10.56
N SER A 259 -7.58 -10.72 10.18
CA SER A 259 -7.15 -12.09 9.89
C SER A 259 -7.29 -12.97 11.13
N LYS A 260 -6.81 -12.49 12.29
CA LYS A 260 -6.99 -13.15 13.59
C LYS A 260 -8.46 -13.37 13.94
N TYR A 261 -9.29 -12.32 13.84
CA TYR A 261 -10.72 -12.45 14.10
C TYR A 261 -11.38 -13.48 13.16
N SER A 262 -11.04 -13.46 11.87
CA SER A 262 -11.59 -14.41 10.90
C SER A 262 -11.15 -15.85 11.17
N ASP A 263 -9.92 -16.05 11.65
CA ASP A 263 -9.40 -17.37 12.02
C ASP A 263 -10.12 -17.93 13.26
N GLU A 264 -10.32 -17.11 14.29
CA GLU A 264 -11.07 -17.50 15.48
C GLU A 264 -12.51 -17.92 15.14
N VAL A 265 -13.18 -17.17 14.26
CA VAL A 265 -14.54 -17.49 13.78
C VAL A 265 -14.54 -18.79 12.96
N SER A 266 -13.54 -19.00 12.10
CA SER A 266 -13.36 -20.22 11.31
C SER A 266 -13.15 -21.45 12.20
N SER A 267 -12.23 -21.36 13.15
CA SER A 267 -11.90 -22.42 14.11
C SER A 267 -13.10 -22.78 14.99
N ALA A 268 -13.86 -21.79 15.47
CA ALA A 268 -15.08 -22.03 16.26
C ALA A 268 -16.17 -22.75 15.44
N ALA A 269 -16.35 -22.39 14.16
CA ALA A 269 -17.30 -23.07 13.27
C ALA A 269 -16.92 -24.54 13.05
N GLN A 270 -15.64 -24.82 12.82
CA GLN A 270 -15.14 -26.19 12.68
C GLN A 270 -15.35 -27.02 13.96
N LEU A 271 -15.10 -26.43 15.14
CA LEU A 271 -15.33 -27.09 16.42
C LEU A 271 -16.81 -27.45 16.62
N GLN A 272 -17.72 -26.53 16.27
CA GLN A 272 -19.17 -26.78 16.33
C GLN A 272 -19.58 -27.98 15.49
N VAL A 273 -19.04 -28.11 14.27
CA VAL A 273 -19.28 -29.27 13.40
C VAL A 273 -18.75 -30.56 14.02
N ARG A 274 -17.53 -30.56 14.57
CA ARG A 274 -16.95 -31.74 15.23
C ARG A 274 -17.78 -32.22 16.42
N ILE A 275 -18.19 -31.29 17.29
CA ILE A 275 -19.04 -31.60 18.45
C ILE A 275 -20.39 -32.17 18.00
N PHE A 276 -21.01 -31.58 16.97
CA PHE A 276 -22.26 -32.10 16.41
C PHE A 276 -22.13 -33.57 15.96
N PHE A 277 -21.08 -33.90 15.19
CA PHE A 277 -20.87 -35.28 14.76
C PHE A 277 -20.58 -36.24 15.91
N LEU A 278 -19.80 -35.82 16.92
CA LEU A 278 -19.56 -36.62 18.12
C LEU A 278 -20.86 -36.93 18.87
N LEU A 279 -21.76 -35.95 19.01
CA LEU A 279 -23.08 -36.14 19.64
C LEU A 279 -23.97 -37.07 18.82
N VAL A 280 -23.98 -36.95 17.49
CA VAL A 280 -24.73 -37.85 16.59
C VAL A 280 -24.24 -39.29 16.73
N VAL A 281 -22.92 -39.52 16.75
CA VAL A 281 -22.33 -40.86 16.92
C VAL A 281 -22.65 -41.42 18.30
N ALA A 282 -22.49 -40.63 19.37
CA ALA A 282 -22.82 -41.07 20.73
C ALA A 282 -24.31 -41.44 20.87
N GLY A 283 -25.21 -40.64 20.29
CA GLY A 283 -26.64 -40.94 20.27
C GLY A 283 -26.96 -42.24 19.50
N ALA A 284 -26.28 -42.48 18.37
CA ALA A 284 -26.46 -43.71 17.61
C ALA A 284 -26.00 -44.96 18.38
N VAL A 285 -24.90 -44.86 19.15
CA VAL A 285 -24.41 -45.96 19.99
C VAL A 285 -25.36 -46.27 21.15
N ILE A 286 -25.99 -45.25 21.76
CA ILE A 286 -26.95 -45.46 22.86
C ILE A 286 -28.23 -46.16 22.37
N PHE A 287 -28.59 -45.98 21.09
CA PHE A 287 -29.77 -46.59 20.48
C PHE A 287 -29.54 -48.02 19.94
N LEU A 288 -28.28 -48.46 19.85
CA LEU A 288 -27.85 -49.81 19.45
C LEU A 288 -27.87 -50.77 20.65
#